data_AF-A0A8T5RHI2-F1
#
_entry.id   AF-A0A8T5RHI2-F1
#
_cell.length_a   1.000
_cell.length_b   1.000
_cell.length_c   1.000
_cell.angle_alpha   90.00
_cell.angle_beta   90.00
_cell.angle_gamma   90.00
#
_symmetry.space_group_name_H-M   'P 1'
#
loop_
_entity.id
_entity.type
_entity.pdbx_description
1 polymer ?
#
loop_
_entity_poly.entity_id
_entity_poly.type
_entity_poly.pdbx_seq_one_letter_code
_entity_poly.pdbx_strand_id
1 'polypeptide(L)'
;MIEAIGRGENANIRIGHNYSITKDRWKKAWAYYFTLKKWLPIQGRYTGIPILLDFCDPNKAIRSHILDLLGKKTTLKELYVEMFSYSLEFHLLGRHPNDKAKIFATKAAIESLINEVKKNEYDEMILAAVQINPVVPSEGKLSWYELCHHKFFRRCDIILSSIGKNKWCAAFKEKGPEREELRDLLLKYSLVLDTWISSQDVTDELIKNNHEVLGDQTSKKLFQVSLLNAFLKGQREYIM
;
A
#
# COMPACT_ATOMS: atom_id res chain seq x y z
N MET A 1 43.63 -23.66 -3.46
CA MET A 1 42.80 -23.22 -4.60
C MET A 1 41.41 -23.77 -4.37
N ILE A 2 40.33 -23.03 -4.13
CA ILE A 2 40.05 -21.59 -4.06
C ILE A 2 38.98 -21.47 -2.96
N GLU A 3 39.24 -20.66 -1.94
CA GLU A 3 38.18 -20.11 -1.10
C GLU A 3 37.38 -19.11 -1.95
N ALA A 4 36.06 -19.28 -2.01
CA ALA A 4 35.15 -18.24 -2.48
C ALA A 4 33.89 -18.21 -1.61
N ILE A 5 33.96 -17.33 -0.59
CA ILE A 5 32.97 -16.27 -0.31
C ILE A 5 31.52 -16.71 -0.01
N GLY A 6 31.13 -16.45 1.25
CA GLY A 6 29.75 -16.07 1.60
C GLY A 6 28.95 -17.14 2.34
N ARG A 7 29.14 -17.24 3.66
CA ARG A 7 28.25 -18.00 4.56
C ARG A 7 26.81 -17.56 4.34
N GLY A 8 25.97 -18.50 3.92
CA GLY A 8 24.56 -18.31 3.60
C GLY A 8 23.66 -18.15 4.82
N GLU A 9 23.81 -17.04 5.55
CA GLU A 9 22.69 -16.51 6.32
C GLU A 9 21.89 -15.59 5.40
N ASN A 10 20.87 -16.15 4.73
CA ASN A 10 19.93 -15.36 3.96
C ASN A 10 19.34 -14.28 4.87
N ALA A 11 19.49 -13.01 4.50
CA ALA A 11 18.72 -11.94 5.08
C ALA A 11 17.24 -12.27 4.89
N ASN A 12 16.54 -12.59 5.98
CA ASN A 12 15.10 -12.80 5.96
C ASN A 12 14.42 -11.44 5.77
N ILE A 13 14.38 -10.98 4.52
CA ILE A 13 13.52 -9.87 4.08
C ILE A 13 12.09 -10.27 4.46
N ARG A 14 11.42 -9.52 5.35
CA ARG A 14 10.06 -9.83 5.82
C ARG A 14 9.11 -8.70 5.45
N ILE A 15 8.59 -8.75 4.23
CA ILE A 15 7.25 -8.22 3.95
C ILE A 15 6.31 -9.42 4.07
N GLY A 16 5.27 -9.33 4.90
CA GLY A 16 4.38 -10.46 5.21
C GLY A 16 3.90 -11.20 3.95
N HIS A 17 3.96 -12.54 4.03
CA HIS A 17 3.81 -13.54 2.96
C HIS A 17 4.79 -13.38 1.77
N ASN A 18 6.06 -13.69 2.02
CA ASN A 18 7.18 -13.67 1.06
C ASN A 18 7.01 -14.54 -0.21
N TYR A 19 5.95 -15.35 -0.32
CA TYR A 19 5.80 -16.32 -1.42
C TYR A 19 4.92 -15.83 -2.59
N SER A 20 4.36 -14.61 -2.54
CA SER A 20 3.36 -14.14 -3.53
C SER A 20 3.56 -12.71 -4.08
N ILE A 21 4.70 -12.05 -3.81
CA ILE A 21 4.99 -10.74 -4.40
C ILE A 21 5.62 -10.91 -5.79
N THR A 22 4.95 -10.43 -6.82
CA THR A 22 5.47 -10.41 -8.20
C THR A 22 6.67 -9.47 -8.33
N LYS A 23 7.53 -9.71 -9.33
CA LYS A 23 8.66 -8.82 -9.67
C LYS A 23 8.22 -7.37 -9.85
N ASP A 24 7.05 -7.14 -10.45
CA ASP A 24 6.51 -5.80 -10.67
C ASP A 24 6.09 -5.10 -9.37
N ARG A 25 5.55 -5.85 -8.40
CA ARG A 25 5.28 -5.28 -7.08
C ARG A 25 6.55 -4.90 -6.34
N TRP A 26 7.62 -5.69 -6.46
CA TRP A 26 8.93 -5.32 -5.91
C TRP A 26 9.48 -4.05 -6.55
N LYS A 27 9.43 -3.95 -7.89
CA LYS A 27 9.80 -2.72 -8.59
C LYS A 27 9.00 -1.53 -8.09
N LYS A 28 7.68 -1.70 -7.90
CA LYS A 28 6.82 -0.65 -7.36
C LYS A 28 7.25 -0.22 -5.96
N ALA A 29 7.53 -1.16 -5.05
CA ALA A 29 7.97 -0.84 -3.69
C ALA A 29 9.30 -0.09 -3.66
N TRP A 30 10.27 -0.50 -4.51
CA TRP A 30 11.53 0.22 -4.68
C TRP A 30 11.34 1.60 -5.31
N ALA A 31 10.44 1.76 -6.28
CA ALA A 31 10.11 3.07 -6.86
C ALA A 31 9.54 4.03 -5.81
N TYR A 32 8.75 3.54 -4.84
CA TYR A 32 8.31 4.36 -3.70
C TYR A 32 9.52 4.89 -2.93
N TYR A 33 10.40 4.00 -2.47
CA TYR A 33 11.59 4.37 -1.72
C TYR A 33 12.51 5.34 -2.48
N PHE A 34 12.86 5.03 -3.73
CA PHE A 34 13.77 5.87 -4.52
C PHE A 34 13.18 7.23 -4.87
N THR A 35 11.86 7.33 -5.05
CA THR A 35 11.21 8.63 -5.26
C THR A 35 11.35 9.52 -4.02
N LEU A 36 11.15 8.96 -2.82
CA LEU A 36 11.30 9.71 -1.58
C LEU A 36 12.74 10.16 -1.35
N LYS A 37 13.72 9.27 -1.56
CA LYS A 37 15.14 9.63 -1.46
C LYS A 37 15.54 10.71 -2.49
N LYS A 38 14.94 10.69 -3.69
CA LYS A 38 15.16 11.74 -4.70
C LYS A 38 14.47 13.07 -4.33
N TRP A 39 13.36 13.03 -3.62
CA TRP A 39 12.61 14.22 -3.19
C TRP A 39 13.31 14.97 -2.05
N LEU A 40 14.02 14.26 -1.17
CA LEU A 40 14.82 14.84 -0.09
C LEU A 40 15.97 15.72 -0.62
N PRO A 41 16.40 16.75 0.13
CA PRO A 41 17.51 17.61 -0.29
C PRO A 41 18.81 16.80 -0.43
N ILE A 42 19.51 16.99 -1.55
CA ILE A 42 20.73 16.23 -1.87
C ILE A 42 21.90 16.84 -1.09
N GLN A 43 22.22 16.28 0.06
CA GLN A 43 23.50 16.54 0.71
C GLN A 43 24.57 15.64 0.07
N GLY A 44 25.07 16.07 -1.08
CA GLY A 44 26.42 15.75 -1.55
C GLY A 44 26.70 14.37 -2.18
N ARG A 45 25.95 13.28 -1.97
CA ARG A 45 26.25 11.99 -2.63
C ARG A 45 25.04 11.06 -2.77
N TYR A 46 24.56 10.80 -4.00
CA TYR A 46 23.93 9.54 -4.42
C TYR A 46 23.98 9.38 -5.95
N THR A 47 25.12 8.93 -6.47
CA THR A 47 25.26 8.54 -7.88
C THR A 47 24.58 7.18 -8.08
N GLY A 48 23.29 7.16 -8.42
CA GLY A 48 22.59 5.92 -8.78
C GLY A 48 21.09 5.89 -8.53
N ILE A 49 20.56 6.71 -7.60
CA ILE A 49 19.12 6.76 -7.33
C ILE A 49 18.30 7.06 -8.60
N PRO A 50 18.67 8.02 -9.46
CA PRO A 50 17.93 8.27 -10.69
C PRO A 50 17.86 7.04 -11.61
N ILE A 51 18.99 6.32 -11.75
CA ILE A 51 19.09 5.13 -12.60
C ILE A 51 18.23 3.99 -12.04
N LEU A 52 18.31 3.75 -10.73
CA LEU A 52 17.50 2.72 -10.07
C LEU A 52 16.00 3.06 -10.12
N LEU A 53 15.66 4.34 -9.98
CA LEU A 53 14.28 4.80 -10.11
C LEU A 53 13.76 4.61 -11.54
N ASP A 54 14.54 4.94 -12.56
CA ASP A 54 14.14 4.75 -13.97
C ASP A 54 14.04 3.25 -14.32
N PHE A 55 14.81 2.36 -13.68
CA PHE A 55 14.65 0.90 -13.80
C PHE A 55 13.36 0.39 -13.15
N CYS A 56 12.99 0.94 -12.00
CA CYS A 56 11.80 0.54 -11.24
C CYS A 56 10.49 1.16 -11.78
N ASP A 57 10.55 2.37 -12.32
CA ASP A 57 9.41 3.15 -12.82
C ASP A 57 9.76 3.85 -14.15
N PRO A 58 9.95 3.09 -15.25
CA PRO A 58 10.38 3.64 -16.53
C PRO A 58 9.35 4.63 -17.12
N ASN A 59 8.06 4.38 -16.87
CA ASN A 59 6.95 5.22 -17.32
C ASN A 59 6.67 6.40 -16.40
N LYS A 60 7.43 6.55 -15.31
CA LYS A 60 7.33 7.70 -14.40
C LYS A 60 5.97 7.81 -13.69
N ALA A 61 5.17 6.75 -13.69
CA ALA A 61 3.81 6.78 -13.18
C ALA A 61 3.81 6.83 -11.65
N ILE A 62 4.67 6.02 -11.02
CA ILE A 62 4.76 5.92 -9.57
C ILE A 62 5.39 7.19 -9.00
N ARG A 63 6.46 7.67 -9.62
CA ARG A 63 7.13 8.88 -9.14
C ARG A 63 6.24 10.11 -9.25
N SER A 64 5.50 10.29 -10.36
CA SER A 64 4.56 11.42 -10.49
C SER A 64 3.46 11.35 -9.44
N HIS A 65 2.87 10.17 -9.23
CA HIS A 65 1.87 9.95 -8.18
C HIS A 65 2.38 10.34 -6.79
N ILE A 66 3.58 9.91 -6.40
CA ILE A 66 4.15 10.24 -5.08
C ILE A 66 4.44 11.74 -4.96
N LEU A 67 4.95 12.38 -6.01
CA LEU A 67 5.21 13.82 -6.02
C LEU A 67 3.89 14.61 -5.84
N ASP A 68 2.82 14.17 -6.48
CA ASP A 68 1.49 14.76 -6.31
C ASP A 68 0.98 14.62 -4.87
N LEU A 69 1.21 13.47 -4.23
CA LEU A 69 0.82 13.24 -2.84
C LEU A 69 1.57 14.14 -1.85
N LEU A 70 2.88 14.32 -2.04
CA LEU A 70 3.73 15.12 -1.16
C LEU A 70 3.52 16.63 -1.34
N GLY A 71 3.19 17.05 -2.56
CA GLY A 71 2.99 18.44 -2.92
C GLY A 71 4.22 19.30 -2.64
N LYS A 72 3.98 20.55 -2.20
CA LYS A 72 5.06 21.52 -1.94
C LYS A 72 5.94 21.08 -0.77
N LYS A 73 7.25 21.20 -0.98
CA LYS A 73 8.30 20.92 0.01
C LYS A 73 8.29 21.95 1.15
N THR A 74 8.42 21.46 2.38
CA THR A 74 8.62 22.25 3.60
C THR A 74 9.57 21.48 4.53
N THR A 75 10.23 22.17 5.46
CA THR A 75 11.16 21.54 6.41
C THR A 75 10.51 20.40 7.19
N LEU A 76 9.29 20.61 7.71
CA LEU A 76 8.57 19.57 8.44
C LEU A 76 8.27 18.34 7.58
N LYS A 77 7.91 18.53 6.32
CA LYS A 77 7.68 17.40 5.39
C LYS A 77 8.97 16.68 5.04
N GLU A 78 10.09 17.38 4.91
CA GLU A 78 11.40 16.75 4.73
C GLU A 78 11.71 15.80 5.88
N LEU A 79 11.53 16.25 7.12
CA LEU A 79 11.72 15.40 8.30
C LEU A 79 10.79 14.17 8.30
N TYR A 80 9.50 14.36 7.97
CA TYR A 80 8.56 13.24 7.85
C TYR A 80 8.94 12.25 6.74
N VAL A 81 9.33 12.75 5.57
CA VAL A 81 9.73 11.91 4.43
C VAL A 81 11.03 11.16 4.73
N GLU A 82 11.96 11.78 5.45
CA GLU A 82 13.21 11.14 5.86
C GLU A 82 12.95 9.98 6.83
N MET A 83 12.16 10.21 7.88
CA MET A 83 11.73 9.14 8.80
C MET A 83 10.97 8.02 8.08
N PHE A 84 10.03 8.39 7.20
CA PHE A 84 9.26 7.40 6.45
C PHE A 84 10.15 6.60 5.48
N SER A 85 11.19 7.22 4.93
CA SER A 85 12.17 6.53 4.08
C SER A 85 12.95 5.47 4.87
N TYR A 86 13.35 5.76 6.11
CA TYR A 86 13.95 4.76 7.00
C TYR A 86 12.97 3.61 7.29
N SER A 87 11.69 3.93 7.50
CA SER A 87 10.65 2.91 7.69
C SER A 87 10.50 1.98 6.48
N LEU A 88 10.44 2.54 5.27
CA LEU A 88 10.40 1.75 4.05
C LEU A 88 11.67 0.93 3.84
N GLU A 89 12.84 1.50 4.11
CA GLU A 89 14.12 0.78 4.02
C GLU A 89 14.16 -0.43 4.93
N PHE A 90 13.71 -0.27 6.18
CA PHE A 90 13.58 -1.36 7.14
C PHE A 90 12.66 -2.48 6.63
N HIS A 91 11.53 -2.12 6.01
CA HIS A 91 10.59 -3.08 5.45
C HIS A 91 11.11 -3.76 4.17
N LEU A 92 11.85 -3.05 3.32
CA LEU A 92 12.40 -3.55 2.06
C LEU A 92 13.62 -4.45 2.26
N LEU A 93 14.50 -4.10 3.19
CA LEU A 93 15.77 -4.82 3.44
C LEU A 93 15.64 -5.88 4.53
N GLY A 94 14.56 -5.84 5.32
CA GLY A 94 14.36 -6.73 6.48
C GLY A 94 15.21 -6.35 7.68
N ARG A 95 15.02 -7.07 8.80
CA ARG A 95 15.91 -6.94 9.96
C ARG A 95 17.29 -7.45 9.55
N HIS A 96 18.32 -6.61 9.60
CA HIS A 96 19.70 -7.08 9.68
C HIS A 96 19.92 -7.64 11.09
N PRO A 97 19.86 -8.96 11.33
CA PRO A 97 19.75 -9.47 12.70
C PRO A 97 21.05 -9.33 13.49
N ASN A 98 22.17 -9.02 12.82
CA ASN A 98 23.50 -9.20 13.38
C ASN A 98 24.37 -7.92 13.44
N ASP A 99 23.90 -6.78 12.90
CA ASP A 99 24.67 -5.53 12.91
C ASP A 99 24.10 -4.54 13.94
N LYS A 100 24.54 -4.71 15.20
CA LYS A 100 24.16 -3.83 16.30
C LYS A 100 24.49 -2.36 16.01
N ALA A 101 25.59 -2.09 15.32
CA ALA A 101 26.03 -0.72 15.04
C ALA A 101 25.05 0.00 14.09
N LYS A 102 24.59 -0.67 13.03
CA LYS A 102 23.55 -0.13 12.13
C LYS A 102 22.24 0.13 12.87
N ILE A 103 21.83 -0.78 13.76
CA ILE A 103 20.61 -0.60 14.55
C ILE A 103 20.73 0.64 15.45
N PHE A 104 21.85 0.81 16.14
CA PHE A 104 22.09 1.99 16.99
C PHE A 104 22.13 3.28 16.17
N ALA A 105 22.80 3.29 15.02
CA ALA A 105 22.88 4.45 14.14
C ALA A 105 21.48 4.86 13.63
N THR A 106 20.69 3.90 13.16
CA THR A 106 19.31 4.14 12.72
C THR A 106 18.44 4.66 13.86
N LYS A 107 18.57 4.08 15.06
CA LYS A 107 17.81 4.54 16.23
C LYS A 107 18.17 5.98 16.61
N ALA A 108 19.46 6.31 16.66
CA ALA A 108 19.93 7.66 16.96
C ALA A 108 19.49 8.68 15.90
N ALA A 109 19.53 8.31 14.62
CA ALA A 109 19.02 9.15 13.53
C ALA A 109 17.52 9.42 13.68
N ILE A 110 16.71 8.39 13.96
CA ILE A 110 15.27 8.53 14.18
C ILE A 110 14.98 9.40 15.41
N GLU A 111 15.68 9.18 16.53
CA GLU A 111 15.52 10.00 17.75
C GLU A 111 15.85 11.47 17.47
N SER A 112 16.92 11.75 16.71
CA SER A 112 17.28 13.10 16.28
C SER A 112 16.18 13.73 15.42
N LEU A 113 15.65 13.00 14.43
CA LEU A 113 14.58 13.48 13.56
C LEU A 113 13.28 13.76 14.34
N ILE A 114 12.91 12.89 15.29
CA ILE A 114 11.75 13.09 16.16
C ILE A 114 11.89 14.39 16.95
N ASN A 115 13.07 14.65 17.52
CA ASN A 115 13.32 15.87 18.27
C ASN A 115 13.20 17.13 17.39
N GLU A 116 13.69 17.07 16.14
CA GLU A 116 13.52 18.18 15.20
C GLU A 116 12.04 18.38 14.79
N VAL A 117 11.29 17.30 14.56
CA VAL A 117 9.85 17.39 14.26
C VAL A 117 9.10 18.07 15.40
N LYS A 118 9.40 17.69 16.65
CA LYS A 118 8.74 18.25 17.84
C LYS A 118 9.00 19.74 18.06
N LYS A 119 9.99 20.34 17.40
CA LYS A 119 10.22 21.81 17.41
C LYS A 119 9.27 22.58 16.49
N ASN A 120 8.52 21.89 15.63
CA ASN A 120 7.58 22.48 14.68
C ASN A 120 6.14 22.24 15.15
N GLU A 121 5.17 22.89 14.51
CA GLU A 121 3.75 22.53 14.65
C GLU A 121 3.51 21.21 13.88
N TYR A 122 3.44 20.10 14.61
CA TYR A 122 3.42 18.75 14.05
C TYR A 122 2.13 18.00 14.39
N ASP A 123 1.72 17.09 13.51
CA ASP A 123 0.61 16.17 13.75
C ASP A 123 1.17 14.88 14.39
N GLU A 124 0.71 14.56 15.60
CA GLU A 124 1.15 13.39 16.37
C GLU A 124 0.85 12.07 15.64
N MET A 125 -0.26 12.00 14.91
CA MET A 125 -0.66 10.79 14.18
C MET A 125 0.25 10.58 12.96
N ILE A 126 0.63 11.65 12.26
CA ILE A 126 1.65 11.55 11.19
C ILE A 126 2.97 11.07 11.78
N LEU A 127 3.41 11.68 12.89
CA LEU A 127 4.66 11.29 13.54
C LEU A 127 4.65 9.82 13.97
N ALA A 128 3.55 9.32 14.50
CA ALA A 128 3.40 7.91 14.84
C ALA A 128 3.44 7.01 13.59
N ALA A 129 2.79 7.41 12.50
CA ALA A 129 2.66 6.60 11.29
C ALA A 129 3.97 6.44 10.49
N VAL A 130 4.90 7.40 10.58
CA VAL A 130 6.18 7.38 9.85
C VAL A 130 7.31 6.65 10.58
N GLN A 131 7.11 6.27 11.85
CA GLN A 131 8.14 5.63 12.68
C GLN A 131 8.30 4.12 12.40
N ILE A 132 9.52 3.61 12.58
CA ILE A 132 9.83 2.18 12.64
C ILE A 132 9.41 1.67 14.03
N ASN A 133 8.15 1.23 14.16
CA ASN A 133 7.52 0.79 15.42
C ASN A 133 7.24 1.94 16.42
N PRO A 134 6.23 2.81 16.19
CA PRO A 134 5.73 3.75 17.18
C PRO A 134 5.44 3.07 18.52
N VAL A 135 6.01 3.64 19.57
CA VAL A 135 5.56 3.42 20.94
C VAL A 135 4.31 4.28 21.11
N VAL A 136 3.13 3.67 21.12
CA VAL A 136 1.90 4.42 21.40
C VAL A 136 1.78 4.62 22.92
N PRO A 137 1.61 5.86 23.41
CA PRO A 137 1.16 6.10 24.76
C PRO A 137 -0.35 5.84 24.83
N SER A 138 -0.75 4.73 25.45
CA SER A 138 -2.11 4.36 25.87
C SER A 138 -3.25 4.32 24.81
N GLU A 139 -3.94 3.18 24.78
CA GLU A 139 -5.30 2.92 24.26
C GLU A 139 -5.65 3.19 22.78
N GLY A 140 -4.72 3.66 21.95
CA GLY A 140 -4.88 3.69 20.48
C GLY A 140 -4.01 2.66 19.76
N LYS A 141 -4.44 1.40 19.64
CA LYS A 141 -3.62 0.33 19.02
C LYS A 141 -3.21 0.63 17.56
N LEU A 142 -2.01 1.19 17.34
CA LEU A 142 -1.23 0.93 16.13
C LEU A 142 -0.49 -0.40 16.33
N SER A 143 -1.24 -1.51 16.34
CA SER A 143 -0.62 -2.84 16.30
C SER A 143 0.00 -3.03 14.91
N TRP A 144 1.33 -3.18 14.86
CA TRP A 144 2.02 -3.48 13.62
C TRP A 144 1.74 -4.92 13.22
N TYR A 145 0.67 -5.09 12.44
CA TYR A 145 0.51 -6.19 11.52
C TYR A 145 1.70 -6.16 10.57
N GLU A 146 2.37 -7.29 10.36
CA GLU A 146 3.22 -7.50 9.18
C GLU A 146 2.52 -6.85 7.97
N LEU A 147 3.17 -5.91 7.30
CA LEU A 147 2.57 -5.22 6.17
C LEU A 147 2.24 -6.27 5.12
N CYS A 148 0.97 -6.68 5.06
CA CYS A 148 0.50 -7.56 4.02
C CYS A 148 0.63 -6.77 2.71
N HIS A 149 1.32 -7.36 1.73
CA HIS A 149 1.65 -6.68 0.48
C HIS A 149 0.40 -6.16 -0.27
N HIS A 150 -0.78 -6.73 -0.01
CA HIS A 150 -2.08 -6.27 -0.53
C HIS A 150 -2.46 -4.85 -0.06
N LYS A 151 -2.06 -4.44 1.14
CA LYS A 151 -2.40 -3.12 1.71
C LYS A 151 -1.20 -2.16 1.80
N PHE A 152 0.01 -2.63 1.50
CA PHE A 152 1.24 -1.85 1.59
C PHE A 152 1.17 -0.50 0.85
N PHE A 153 0.84 -0.52 -0.44
CA PHE A 153 0.81 0.70 -1.26
C PHE A 153 -0.28 1.68 -0.79
N ARG A 154 -1.47 1.17 -0.44
CA ARG A 154 -2.55 2.01 0.10
C ARG A 154 -2.13 2.71 1.40
N ARG A 155 -1.43 2.00 2.29
CA ARG A 155 -0.89 2.60 3.53
C ARG A 155 0.16 3.66 3.22
N CYS A 156 1.05 3.39 2.27
CA CYS A 156 2.02 4.40 1.82
C CYS A 156 1.31 5.64 1.28
N ASP A 157 0.29 5.48 0.44
CA ASP A 157 -0.46 6.61 -0.13
C ASP A 157 -1.17 7.45 0.94
N ILE A 158 -1.74 6.81 1.97
CA ILE A 158 -2.35 7.50 3.11
C ILE A 158 -1.31 8.32 3.88
N ILE A 159 -0.15 7.73 4.19
CA ILE A 159 0.93 8.40 4.92
C ILE A 159 1.46 9.58 4.08
N LEU A 160 1.78 9.35 2.81
CA LEU A 160 2.31 10.37 1.90
C LEU A 160 1.31 11.51 1.68
N SER A 161 0.02 11.21 1.50
CA SER A 161 -1.02 12.25 1.41
C SER A 161 -1.16 13.04 2.72
N SER A 162 -0.99 12.40 3.87
CA SER A 162 -1.06 13.06 5.17
C SER A 162 0.10 14.01 5.36
N ILE A 163 1.31 13.56 5.02
CA ILE A 163 2.51 14.40 4.97
C ILE A 163 2.27 15.58 4.03
N GLY A 164 1.74 15.35 2.83
CA GLY A 164 1.49 16.42 1.86
C GLY A 164 0.52 17.51 2.33
N LYS A 165 -0.40 17.17 3.24
CA LYS A 165 -1.37 18.12 3.82
C LYS A 165 -1.00 18.61 5.22
N ASN A 166 0.08 18.12 5.81
CA ASN A 166 0.45 18.33 7.22
C ASN A 166 -0.71 18.01 8.19
N LYS A 167 -1.55 17.03 7.84
CA LYS A 167 -2.68 16.58 8.65
C LYS A 167 -2.98 15.11 8.39
N TRP A 168 -3.24 14.35 9.44
CA TRP A 168 -3.63 12.94 9.32
C TRP A 168 -4.87 12.78 8.44
N CYS A 169 -4.70 12.05 7.35
CA CYS A 169 -5.76 11.66 6.44
C CYS A 169 -6.10 10.20 6.71
N ALA A 170 -6.94 9.93 7.73
CA ALA A 170 -7.36 8.58 8.10
C ALA A 170 -7.92 7.74 6.93
N ALA A 171 -8.36 8.40 5.86
CA ALA A 171 -8.69 7.80 4.58
C ALA A 171 -8.10 8.63 3.43
N PHE A 172 -7.68 7.94 2.37
CA PHE A 172 -7.51 8.57 1.07
C PHE A 172 -8.89 9.04 0.60
N LYS A 173 -9.04 10.30 0.12
CA LYS A 173 -10.28 10.68 -0.56
C LYS A 173 -10.43 9.71 -1.73
N GLU A 174 -11.52 8.96 -1.75
CA GLU A 174 -11.81 8.08 -2.87
C GLU A 174 -11.80 8.94 -4.14
N LYS A 175 -11.04 8.49 -5.14
CA LYS A 175 -11.09 9.13 -6.45
C LYS A 175 -12.47 8.81 -7.02
N GLY A 176 -13.34 9.82 -7.03
CA GLY A 176 -14.46 9.94 -7.95
C GLY A 176 -15.75 9.18 -7.63
N PRO A 177 -16.80 9.41 -8.46
CA PRO A 177 -18.13 8.77 -8.40
C PRO A 177 -18.12 7.24 -8.60
N GLU A 178 -16.94 6.63 -8.80
CA GLU A 178 -16.75 5.21 -9.07
C GLU A 178 -17.28 4.28 -7.98
N ARG A 179 -17.41 4.72 -6.72
CA ARG A 179 -17.91 3.86 -5.63
C ARG A 179 -19.43 3.70 -5.67
N GLU A 180 -20.17 4.75 -6.02
CA GLU A 180 -21.61 4.67 -6.24
C GLU A 180 -21.90 3.89 -7.53
N GLU A 181 -21.17 4.19 -8.61
CA GLU A 181 -21.27 3.43 -9.86
C GLU A 181 -20.92 1.95 -9.68
N LEU A 182 -19.87 1.62 -8.92
CA LEU A 182 -19.50 0.24 -8.59
C LEU A 182 -20.55 -0.43 -7.71
N ARG A 183 -21.13 0.30 -6.75
CA ARG A 183 -22.22 -0.21 -5.92
C ARG A 183 -23.44 -0.56 -6.77
N ASP A 184 -23.83 0.33 -7.68
CA ASP A 184 -24.96 0.12 -8.59
C ASP A 184 -24.68 -1.04 -9.55
N LEU A 185 -23.45 -1.15 -10.05
CA LEU A 185 -23.01 -2.25 -10.89
C LEU A 185 -23.08 -3.60 -10.14
N LEU A 186 -22.58 -3.65 -8.91
CA LEU A 186 -22.63 -4.87 -8.07
C LEU A 186 -24.06 -5.26 -7.73
N LEU A 187 -24.94 -4.29 -7.45
CA LEU A 187 -26.37 -4.53 -7.22
C LEU A 187 -27.03 -5.12 -8.47
N LYS A 188 -26.78 -4.52 -9.63
CA LYS A 188 -27.34 -4.95 -10.91
C LYS A 188 -26.93 -6.38 -11.26
N TYR A 189 -25.66 -6.72 -11.14
CA TYR A 189 -25.20 -8.10 -11.39
C TYR A 189 -25.72 -9.09 -10.36
N SER A 190 -25.76 -8.73 -9.06
CA SER A 190 -26.30 -9.62 -8.04
C SER A 190 -27.78 -9.93 -8.29
N LEU A 191 -28.58 -8.95 -8.73
CA LEU A 191 -29.98 -9.14 -9.09
C LEU A 191 -30.16 -10.07 -10.31
N VAL A 192 -29.34 -9.90 -11.34
CA VAL A 192 -29.33 -10.79 -12.52
C VAL A 192 -29.05 -12.24 -12.10
N LEU A 193 -28.08 -12.45 -11.21
CA LEU A 193 -27.75 -13.80 -10.74
C LEU A 193 -28.82 -14.37 -9.80
N ASP A 194 -29.41 -13.56 -8.90
CA ASP A 194 -30.50 -14.01 -8.00
C ASP A 194 -31.74 -14.46 -8.77
N THR A 195 -32.14 -13.68 -9.78
CA THR A 195 -33.27 -13.99 -10.66
C THR A 195 -32.99 -15.22 -11.52
N TRP A 196 -31.76 -15.35 -12.04
CA TRP A 196 -31.35 -16.55 -12.77
C TRP A 196 -31.29 -17.77 -11.88
N ILE A 197 -30.79 -17.71 -10.64
CA ILE A 197 -30.75 -18.85 -9.70
C ILE A 197 -32.17 -19.30 -9.32
N SER A 198 -33.08 -18.35 -9.16
CA SER A 198 -34.45 -18.60 -8.67
C SER A 198 -35.43 -18.96 -9.79
N SER A 199 -34.97 -19.05 -11.04
CA SER A 199 -35.81 -19.31 -12.23
C SER A 199 -37.01 -18.37 -12.34
N GLN A 200 -36.86 -17.12 -11.91
CA GLN A 200 -37.94 -16.14 -12.00
C GLN A 200 -38.03 -15.60 -13.43
N ASP A 201 -39.26 -15.48 -13.93
CA ASP A 201 -39.52 -14.78 -15.19
C ASP A 201 -39.18 -13.30 -15.04
N VAL A 202 -38.35 -12.80 -15.96
CA VAL A 202 -37.88 -11.42 -15.93
C VAL A 202 -38.34 -10.67 -17.18
N THR A 203 -38.92 -9.49 -16.97
CA THR A 203 -39.41 -8.61 -18.04
C THR A 203 -38.36 -7.59 -18.51
N ASP A 204 -37.29 -7.41 -17.73
CA ASP A 204 -36.16 -6.54 -18.08
C ASP A 204 -35.28 -7.19 -19.15
N GLU A 205 -35.16 -6.52 -20.30
CA GLU A 205 -34.46 -6.99 -21.49
C GLU A 205 -32.96 -7.21 -21.25
N LEU A 206 -32.35 -6.42 -20.37
CA LEU A 206 -30.95 -6.56 -20.02
C LEU A 206 -30.72 -7.76 -19.09
N ILE A 207 -31.65 -8.04 -18.17
CA ILE A 207 -31.57 -9.25 -17.34
C ILE A 207 -31.77 -10.49 -18.21
N LYS A 208 -32.73 -10.45 -19.14
CA LYS A 208 -32.99 -11.53 -20.10
C LYS A 208 -31.77 -11.86 -20.97
N ASN A 209 -31.12 -10.84 -21.54
CA ASN A 209 -29.89 -11.04 -22.33
C ASN A 209 -28.78 -11.72 -21.51
N ASN A 210 -28.64 -11.38 -20.23
CA ASN A 210 -27.66 -12.03 -19.36
C ASN A 210 -28.07 -13.47 -18.98
N HIS A 211 -29.36 -13.75 -18.80
CA HIS A 211 -29.86 -15.11 -18.58
C HIS A 211 -29.56 -16.01 -19.80
N GLU A 212 -29.73 -15.50 -21.01
CA GLU A 212 -29.40 -16.21 -22.25
C GLU A 212 -27.90 -16.54 -22.34
N VAL A 213 -27.02 -15.63 -21.91
CA VAL A 213 -25.56 -15.88 -21.84
C VAL A 213 -25.21 -16.95 -20.80
N LEU A 214 -25.91 -16.98 -19.66
CA LEU A 214 -25.73 -18.01 -18.63
C LEU A 214 -26.24 -19.38 -19.12
N GLY A 215 -27.23 -19.37 -20.01
CA GLY A 215 -27.84 -20.55 -20.61
C GLY A 215 -28.56 -21.44 -19.58
N ASP A 216 -28.69 -22.72 -19.90
CA ASP A 216 -29.45 -23.66 -19.06
C ASP A 216 -28.84 -23.84 -17.67
N GLN A 217 -29.72 -23.94 -16.67
CA GLN A 217 -29.36 -24.27 -15.31
C GLN A 217 -28.98 -25.74 -15.18
N THR A 218 -27.68 -26.01 -15.15
CA THR A 218 -27.14 -27.30 -14.71
C THR A 218 -26.73 -27.19 -13.25
N SER A 219 -26.71 -28.32 -12.52
CA SER A 219 -26.30 -28.34 -11.10
C SER A 219 -24.91 -27.71 -10.88
N LYS A 220 -23.99 -27.88 -11.85
CA LYS A 220 -22.66 -27.26 -11.84
C LYS A 220 -22.72 -25.74 -11.98
N LYS A 221 -23.50 -25.22 -12.93
CA LYS A 221 -23.66 -23.78 -13.15
C LYS A 221 -24.39 -23.13 -11.98
N LEU A 222 -25.44 -23.76 -11.45
CA LEU A 222 -26.14 -23.30 -10.25
C LEU A 222 -25.17 -23.10 -9.07
N PHE A 223 -24.29 -24.08 -8.82
CA PHE A 223 -23.27 -23.95 -7.79
C PHE A 223 -22.29 -22.80 -8.05
N GLN A 224 -21.74 -22.69 -9.27
CA GLN A 224 -20.77 -21.65 -9.64
C GLN A 224 -21.37 -20.24 -9.58
N VAL A 225 -22.59 -20.06 -10.08
CA VAL A 225 -23.30 -18.79 -10.07
C VAL A 225 -23.72 -18.41 -8.65
N SER A 226 -24.13 -19.36 -7.82
CA SER A 226 -24.42 -19.12 -6.40
C SER A 226 -23.19 -18.66 -5.64
N LEU A 227 -22.02 -19.27 -5.91
CA LEU A 227 -20.75 -18.87 -5.31
C LEU A 227 -20.34 -17.45 -5.75
N LEU A 228 -20.44 -17.14 -7.03
CA LEU A 228 -20.15 -15.80 -7.55
C LEU A 228 -21.09 -14.76 -6.94
N ASN A 229 -22.39 -15.05 -6.87
CA ASN A 229 -23.37 -14.14 -6.29
C ASN A 229 -23.13 -13.90 -4.79
N ALA A 230 -22.79 -14.95 -4.02
CA ALA A 230 -22.38 -14.80 -2.62
C ALA A 230 -21.12 -13.94 -2.47
N PHE A 231 -20.13 -14.11 -3.36
CA PHE A 231 -18.95 -13.26 -3.40
C PHE A 231 -19.30 -11.79 -3.68
N LEU A 232 -20.15 -11.50 -4.67
CA LEU A 232 -20.58 -10.14 -5.01
C LEU A 232 -21.33 -9.48 -3.84
N LYS A 233 -22.22 -10.21 -3.16
CA LYS A 233 -22.93 -9.75 -1.96
C LYS A 233 -21.96 -9.44 -0.82
N GLY A 234 -20.95 -10.28 -0.61
CA GLY A 234 -19.89 -10.01 0.37
C GLY A 234 -19.03 -8.79 0.05
N GLN A 235 -18.74 -8.52 -1.23
CA GLN A 235 -18.08 -7.27 -1.62
C GLN A 235 -18.96 -6.03 -1.35
N ARG A 236 -20.27 -6.15 -1.52
CA ARG A 236 -21.23 -5.07 -1.22
C ARG A 236 -21.21 -4.68 0.26
N GLU A 237 -21.16 -5.65 1.16
CA GLU A 237 -21.07 -5.42 2.62
C GLU A 237 -19.77 -4.70 3.02
N TYR A 238 -18.70 -4.88 2.25
CA TYR A 238 -17.42 -4.19 2.47
C TYR A 238 -17.37 -2.76 1.90
N ILE A 239 -18.29 -2.45 0.97
CA ILE A 239 -18.40 -1.15 0.30
C ILE A 239 -19.41 -0.24 1.02
N MET A 240 -20.30 -0.76 1.86
CA MET A 240 -21.14 0.02 2.79
C MET A 240 -20.35 0.50 4.01
#